data_AF-W2CIB8-F1
#
_entry.id   AF-W2CIB8-F1
#
_cell.length_a   1.000
_cell.length_b   1.000
_cell.length_c   1.000
_cell.angle_alpha   90.00
_cell.angle_beta   90.00
_cell.angle_gamma   90.00
#
_symmetry.space_group_name_H-M   'P 1'
#
loop_
_entity.id
_entity.type
_entity.pdbx_description
1 polymer ?
#
loop_
_entity_poly.entity_id
_entity_poly.type
_entity_poly.pdbx_seq_one_letter_code
_entity_poly.pdbx_strand_id
1 'polypeptide(L)' 'MVDVFFRFRLITADPDDNKFVDCAIASNARYIVTEDRHFEVLEKIDFPKLAVIGIDRFLDEINDGCTLPPQA' A
#
# COMPACT_ATOMS: atom_id res chain seq x y z
N MET A 1 -12.12 -22.57 0.59
CA MET A 1 -12.62 -21.66 1.64
C MET A 1 -11.41 -20.87 2.10
N VAL A 2 -11.36 -19.58 1.79
CA VAL A 2 -10.24 -18.72 2.20
C VAL A 2 -10.70 -18.04 3.48
N ASP A 3 -10.19 -18.49 4.61
CA ASP A 3 -10.47 -17.87 5.91
C ASP A 3 -9.59 -16.63 6.06
N VAL A 4 -10.23 -15.46 6.19
CA VAL A 4 -9.56 -14.17 6.38
C VAL A 4 -9.29 -14.00 7.88
N PHE A 5 -8.07 -14.29 8.32
CA PHE A 5 -7.70 -14.34 9.74
C PHE A 5 -7.39 -12.96 10.37
N PHE A 6 -7.18 -11.92 9.55
CA PHE A 6 -6.95 -10.56 10.04
C PHE A 6 -7.70 -9.56 9.18
N ARG A 7 -8.44 -8.65 9.81
CA ARG A 7 -9.07 -7.50 9.17
C ARG A 7 -8.61 -6.26 9.91
N PHE A 8 -7.64 -5.55 9.35
CA PHE A 8 -7.11 -4.36 10.02
C PHE A 8 -8.12 -3.21 10.08
N ARG A 9 -9.15 -3.20 9.20
CA ARG A 9 -10.19 -2.15 9.12
C ARG A 9 -9.60 -0.73 9.11
N LEU A 10 -8.44 -0.57 8.49
CA LEU A 10 -7.70 0.71 8.51
C LEU A 10 -8.37 1.76 7.63
N ILE A 11 -9.09 1.32 6.59
CA ILE A 11 -9.91 2.18 5.77
C ILE A 11 -11.37 2.01 6.22
N THR A 12 -11.87 2.97 6.99
CA THR A 12 -13.29 3.05 7.38
C THR A 12 -14.15 3.72 6.31
N ALA A 13 -13.51 4.45 5.39
CA ALA A 13 -14.15 5.17 4.29
C ALA A 13 -14.65 4.23 3.18
N ASP A 14 -13.85 3.23 2.82
CA ASP A 14 -14.23 2.19 1.88
C ASP A 14 -13.75 0.80 2.37
N PRO A 15 -14.68 -0.08 2.78
CA PRO A 15 -14.33 -1.42 3.21
C PRO A 15 -13.79 -2.31 2.09
N ASP A 16 -14.04 -1.98 0.81
CA ASP A 16 -13.55 -2.75 -0.34
C ASP A 16 -12.04 -2.60 -0.53
N ASP A 17 -11.46 -1.44 -0.21
CA ASP A 17 -10.03 -1.18 -0.39
C ASP A 17 -9.14 -1.97 0.58
N ASN A 18 -9.72 -2.45 1.69
CA ASN A 18 -9.00 -3.32 2.63
C ASN A 18 -8.44 -4.58 1.95
N LYS A 19 -9.03 -5.07 0.85
CA LYS A 19 -8.48 -6.24 0.13
C LYS A 19 -7.11 -5.99 -0.49
N PHE A 20 -6.84 -4.75 -0.92
CA PHE A 20 -5.55 -4.37 -1.48
C PHE A 20 -4.53 -4.14 -0.37
N VAL A 21 -4.96 -3.54 0.73
CA VAL A 21 -4.11 -3.31 1.93
C VAL A 21 -3.71 -4.63 2.58
N ASP A 22 -4.68 -5.52 2.85
CA ASP A 22 -4.43 -6.83 3.44
C ASP A 22 -3.50 -7.66 2.54
N CYS A 23 -3.69 -7.62 1.22
CA CYS A 23 -2.80 -8.28 0.25
C CYS A 23 -1.39 -7.69 0.28
N ALA A 24 -1.26 -6.36 0.28
CA ALA A 24 0.02 -5.69 0.33
C ALA A 24 0.77 -6.00 1.63
N ILE A 25 0.09 -6.02 2.77
CA ILE A 25 0.68 -6.38 4.06
C ILE A 25 1.06 -7.87 4.08
N ALA A 26 0.17 -8.76 3.65
CA ALA A 26 0.42 -10.21 3.64
C ALA A 26 1.55 -10.62 2.68
N SER A 27 1.70 -9.90 1.56
CA SER A 27 2.82 -10.10 0.62
C SER A 27 4.10 -9.35 1.02
N ASN A 28 4.07 -8.58 2.12
CA ASN A 28 5.15 -7.68 2.53
C ASN A 28 5.58 -6.74 1.39
N ALA A 29 4.59 -6.23 0.64
CA ALA A 29 4.78 -5.28 -0.43
C ALA A 29 5.28 -3.94 0.11
N ARG A 30 6.16 -3.31 -0.65
CA ARG A 30 6.81 -2.06 -0.26
C ARG A 30 5.91 -0.84 -0.43
N TYR A 31 5.07 -0.84 -1.45
CA TYR A 31 4.09 0.21 -1.71
C TYR A 31 2.89 -0.30 -2.51
N ILE A 32 1.75 0.37 -2.38
CA ILE A 32 0.61 0.26 -3.29
C ILE A 32 0.72 1.38 -4.33
N VAL A 33 0.60 1.03 -5.61
CA VAL A 33 0.49 2.02 -6.68
C VAL A 33 -0.98 2.30 -6.95
N THR A 34 -1.45 3.50 -6.65
CA THR A 34 -2.83 3.91 -6.91
C THR A 34 -2.93 5.43 -7.00
N GLU A 35 -3.83 5.93 -7.85
CA GLU A 35 -4.20 7.35 -7.94
C GLU A 35 -5.44 7.68 -7.07
N ASP A 36 -5.89 6.69 -6.28
CA ASP A 36 -7.05 6.85 -5.43
C ASP A 36 -6.67 7.45 -4.07
N ARG A 37 -7.27 8.62 -3.76
CA ARG A 37 -7.07 9.34 -2.50
C ARG A 37 -7.64 8.61 -1.29
N HIS A 38 -8.49 7.59 -1.47
CA HIS A 38 -8.98 6.76 -0.35
C HIS A 38 -7.84 6.08 0.42
N PHE A 39 -6.67 5.89 -0.21
CA PHE A 39 -5.49 5.26 0.39
C PHE A 39 -4.57 6.25 1.14
N GLU A 40 -4.80 7.57 1.06
CA GLU A 40 -4.02 8.59 1.80
C GLU A 40 -4.08 8.38 3.33
N VAL A 41 -5.12 7.72 3.83
CA VAL A 41 -5.24 7.37 5.25
C VAL A 41 -4.13 6.41 5.72
N LEU A 42 -3.60 5.57 4.82
CA LEU A 42 -2.54 4.60 5.11
C LEU A 42 -1.19 5.26 5.34
N GLU A 43 -0.93 6.40 4.69
CA GLU A 43 0.30 7.17 4.88
C GLU A 43 0.37 7.78 6.30
N LYS A 44 -0.79 8.04 6.91
CA LYS A 44 -0.90 8.61 8.27
C LYS A 44 -0.79 7.56 9.38
N ILE A 45 -0.77 6.28 9.04
CA ILE A 45 -0.74 5.19 10.01
C ILE A 45 0.72 4.81 10.28
N ASP A 46 1.16 4.94 11.53
CA ASP A 46 2.54 4.62 11.93
C ASP A 46 2.86 3.11 11.88
N PHE A 47 1.84 2.26 11.98
CA PHE A 47 1.99 0.80 11.92
C PHE A 47 0.67 0.10 11.56
N PRO A 48 0.64 -0.86 10.61
CA PRO A 48 1.72 -1.29 9.70
C PRO A 48 2.01 -0.25 8.61
N LYS A 49 3.30 0.01 8.34
CA LYS A 49 3.72 1.00 7.35
C LYS A 49 3.50 0.47 5.94
N LEU A 50 2.63 1.12 5.18
CA LEU A 50 2.40 0.82 3.78
C LEU A 50 2.44 2.13 2.99
N ALA A 51 3.47 2.29 2.16
CA ALA A 51 3.59 3.47 1.32
C ALA A 51 2.59 3.39 0.16
N VAL A 52 2.05 4.55 -0.22
CA VAL A 52 1.17 4.68 -1.37
C VAL A 52 1.84 5.64 -2.34
N ILE A 53 2.03 5.22 -3.59
CA ILE A 53 2.65 6.06 -4.62
C ILE A 53 1.76 6.14 -5.85
N GLY A 54 1.84 7.26 -6.57
CA GLY A 54 1.17 7.42 -7.86
C GLY A 54 1.88 6.67 -8.99
N ILE A 55 1.19 6.50 -10.11
CA ILE A 55 1.70 5.82 -11.30
C ILE A 55 2.89 6.56 -11.92
N ASP A 56 2.88 7.90 -11.90
CA ASP A 56 3.97 8.71 -12.42
C ASP A 56 5.27 8.46 -11.62
N ARG A 57 5.17 8.43 -10.28
CA ARG A 57 6.30 8.12 -9.40
C ARG A 57 6.80 6.70 -9.60
N PHE A 58 5.91 5.75 -9.83
CA PHE A 58 6.27 4.37 -10.12
C PHE A 58 7.01 4.24 -11.46
N LEU A 59 6.60 4.99 -12.49
CA LEU A 59 7.26 5.02 -13.79
C LEU A 59 8.64 5.68 -13.70
N ASP A 60 8.78 6.76 -12.94
CA ASP A 60 10.09 7.38 -12.67
C ASP A 60 11.03 6.38 -12.00
N GLU A 61 10.58 5.68 -10.96
CA GLU A 61 11.38 4.65 -10.24
C GLU A 61 11.82 3.48 -11.14
N ILE A 62 10.97 3.06 -12.09
CA ILE A 62 11.32 2.01 -13.05
C ILE A 62 12.30 2.51 -14.11
N ASN A 63 12.10 3.73 -14.62
CA ASN A 63 12.92 4.31 -15.69
C ASN A 63 14.29 4.75 -15.19
N ASP A 64 14.40 5.23 -13.95
CA ASP A 64 15.64 5.71 -13.35
C ASP A 64 16.63 4.59 -12.96
N GLY A 65 16.28 3.32 -13.20
CA GLY A 65 17.21 2.19 -13.22
C GLY A 65 18.29 2.26 -12.14
N CYS A 66 17.93 1.89 -10.91
CA CYS A 66 18.74 1.94 -9.67
C CYS A 66 18.75 3.29 -8.93
N THR A 67 17.70 3.55 -8.14
CA THR A 67 17.90 3.85 -6.70
C THR A 67 16.66 3.43 -5.92
N LEU A 68 16.58 2.16 -5.51
CA LEU A 68 15.64 1.78 -4.46
C LEU A 68 16.14 2.44 -3.16
N PRO A 69 15.37 3.34 -2.50
CA PRO A 69 15.76 3.78 -1.16
C PRO A 69 15.90 2.57 -0.22
N PRO A 70 16.91 2.56 0.68
CA PRO A 70 17.09 1.49 1.64
C PRO A 70 15.83 1.34 2.49
N GLN A 71 15.38 0.10 2.65
CA GLN A 71 14.26 -0.23 3.52
C GLN A 71 14.66 0.09 4.97
N ALA A 72 13.86 0.89 5.66
CA ALA A 72 13.96 1.16 7.09
C ALA A 72 13.06 0.22 7.88
#